data_AF-A0A506Y8P5-F1
#
_entry.id   AF-A0A506Y8P5-F1
#
_cell.length_a   1.000
_cell.length_b   1.000
_cell.length_c   1.000
_cell.angle_alpha   90.00
_cell.angle_beta   90.00
_cell.angle_gamma   90.00
#
_symmetry.space_group_name_H-M   'P 1'
#
loop_
_entity.id
_entity.type
_entity.pdbx_description
1 polymer ?
#
loop_
_entity_poly.entity_id
_entity_poly.type
_entity_poly.pdbx_seq_one_letter_code
_entity_poly.pdbx_strand_id
1 'polypeptide(L)' 'MALDDDIKNTAQKLTGKGKEVIGAATGNEKLEAEGKADQVSAAAKEKVADVKDAAGDIKDKLTGGGSGR' A
#
# COMPACT_ATOMS: atom_id res chain seq x y z
N MET A 1 -6.41 20.93 -1.15
CA MET A 1 -6.28 19.55 -0.67
C MET A 1 -5.61 18.70 -1.75
N ALA A 2 -4.28 18.84 -1.88
CA ALA A 2 -3.45 18.01 -2.75
C ALA A 2 -2.08 17.84 -2.08
N LEU A 3 -1.54 18.94 -1.54
CA LEU A 3 -0.35 18.92 -0.70
C LEU A 3 -0.51 18.01 0.53
N ASP A 4 -1.67 18.01 1.20
CA ASP A 4 -1.90 17.17 2.38
C ASP A 4 -1.84 15.66 2.09
N ASP A 5 -2.22 15.22 0.90
CA ASP A 5 -2.20 13.80 0.50
C ASP A 5 -0.79 13.36 0.09
N ASP A 6 -0.11 14.18 -0.73
CA ASP A 6 1.28 13.91 -1.14
C ASP A 6 2.23 13.94 0.06
N ILE A 7 2.05 14.89 0.98
CA ILE A 7 2.83 14.98 2.22
C ILE A 7 2.55 13.78 3.12
N LYS A 8 1.30 13.32 3.25
CA LYS A 8 0.98 12.12 4.06
C LYS A 8 1.60 10.85 3.49
N ASN A 9 1.53 10.65 2.17
CA ASN A 9 2.10 9.48 1.52
C ASN A 9 3.64 9.47 1.63
N THR A 10 4.25 10.64 1.41
CA THR A 10 5.69 10.84 1.57
C THR A 10 6.12 10.67 3.03
N ALA A 11 5.35 11.21 3.98
CA ALA A 11 5.59 11.09 5.41
C ALA A 11 5.47 9.63 5.88
N GLN A 12 4.49 8.85 5.41
CA GLN A 12 4.42 7.42 5.74
C GLN A 12 5.63 6.65 5.22
N LYS A 13 6.06 6.91 3.97
CA LYS A 13 7.28 6.28 3.42
C LYS A 13 8.54 6.67 4.18
N LEU A 14 8.67 7.95 4.56
CA LEU A 14 9.78 8.45 5.37
C LEU A 14 9.74 7.90 6.80
N THR A 15 8.55 7.77 7.38
CA THR A 15 8.38 7.26 8.75
C THR A 15 8.66 5.76 8.81
N GLY A 16 8.20 4.97 7.82
CA GLY A 16 8.49 3.54 7.75
C GLY A 16 9.99 3.26 7.56
N LYS A 17 10.61 3.92 6.58
CA LYS A 17 12.07 3.82 6.37
C LYS A 17 12.86 4.38 7.55
N GLY A 18 12.38 5.46 8.16
CA GLY A 18 12.97 6.07 9.34
C GLY A 18 12.93 5.14 10.55
N LYS A 19 11.80 4.47 10.80
CA LYS A 19 11.66 3.45 11.86
C LYS A 19 12.60 2.27 11.62
N GLU A 20 12.75 1.81 10.38
CA GLU A 20 13.73 0.77 10.03
C GLU A 20 15.18 1.20 10.32
N VAL A 21 15.57 2.38 9.83
CA VAL A 21 16.95 2.87 9.98
C VAL A 21 17.27 3.18 11.45
N ILE A 22 16.35 3.85 12.16
CA ILE A 22 16.52 4.18 13.57
C ILE A 22 16.50 2.89 14.40
N GLY A 23 15.60 1.96 14.12
CA GLY A 23 15.52 0.66 14.79
C GLY A 23 16.81 -0.14 14.63
N ALA A 24 17.32 -0.27 13.40
CA ALA A 24 18.58 -0.94 13.13
C ALA A 24 19.78 -0.23 13.79
N ALA A 25 19.81 1.10 13.78
CA ALA A 25 20.90 1.89 14.34
C ALA A 25 20.91 1.91 15.88
N THR A 26 19.74 1.84 16.52
CA THR A 26 19.61 1.82 17.99
C THR A 26 19.46 0.41 18.57
N GLY A 27 19.44 -0.63 17.73
CA GLY A 27 19.21 -2.02 18.15
C GLY A 27 17.79 -2.28 18.65
N ASN A 28 16.83 -1.44 18.26
CA ASN A 28 15.44 -1.57 18.67
C ASN A 28 14.66 -2.39 17.64
N GLU A 29 14.62 -3.71 17.87
CA GLU A 29 13.93 -4.68 17.01
C GLU A 29 12.45 -4.35 16.79
N LYS A 30 11.77 -3.69 17.74
CA LYS A 30 10.37 -3.26 17.54
C LYS A 30 10.24 -2.21 16.44
N LEU A 31 11.11 -1.20 16.44
CA LEU A 31 11.06 -0.14 15.43
C LEU A 31 11.42 -0.67 14.05
N GLU A 32 12.41 -1.57 13.97
CA GLU A 32 12.77 -2.23 12.72
C GLU A 32 11.64 -3.12 12.19
N ALA A 33 11.03 -3.92 13.06
CA ALA A 33 9.92 -4.80 12.71
C ALA A 33 8.66 -4.01 12.30
N GLU A 34 8.33 -2.91 12.99
CA GLU A 34 7.23 -2.02 12.60
C GLU A 34 7.45 -1.43 11.20
N GLY A 35 8.66 -0.93 10.91
CA GLY A 35 8.98 -0.36 9.60
C GLY A 35 8.84 -1.39 8.47
N LYS A 36 9.39 -2.60 8.66
CA LYS A 36 9.27 -3.71 7.70
C LYS A 36 7.82 -4.18 7.54
N ALA A 37 7.08 -4.31 8.63
CA ALA A 37 5.68 -4.76 8.60
C ALA A 37 4.77 -3.77 7.87
N ASP A 38 5.02 -2.46 8.01
CA ASP A 38 4.30 -1.41 7.29
C ASP A 38 4.56 -1.49 5.78
N GLN A 39 5.81 -1.71 5.37
CA GLN A 39 6.16 -1.90 3.95
C GLN A 39 5.53 -3.15 3.35
N VAL A 40 5.56 -4.27 4.06
CA VAL A 40 4.95 -5.52 3.59
C VAL A 40 3.44 -5.36 3.48
N SER A 41 2.80 -4.73 4.46
CA SER A 41 1.35 -4.46 4.44
C SER A 41 0.97 -3.51 3.31
N ALA A 42 1.76 -2.47 3.06
CA ALA A 42 1.53 -1.54 1.96
C ALA A 42 1.66 -2.25 0.60
N ALA A 43 2.73 -3.02 0.39
CA ALA A 43 2.92 -3.79 -0.83
C ALA A 43 1.81 -4.83 -1.04
N ALA A 44 1.38 -5.52 0.02
CA ALA A 44 0.28 -6.47 -0.05
C ALA A 44 -1.05 -5.78 -0.38
N LYS A 45 -1.35 -4.62 0.21
CA LYS A 45 -2.55 -3.83 -0.09
C LYS A 45 -2.57 -3.33 -1.54
N GLU A 46 -1.43 -2.87 -2.04
CA GLU A 46 -1.30 -2.39 -3.43
C GLU A 46 -1.55 -3.55 -4.41
N LYS A 47 -0.90 -4.70 -4.20
CA LYS A 47 -1.09 -5.92 -5.00
C LYS A 47 -2.54 -6.42 -4.98
N VAL A 48 -3.18 -6.40 -3.81
CA VAL A 48 -4.58 -6.82 -3.65
C VAL A 48 -5.52 -5.83 -4.31
N ALA A 49 -5.23 -4.52 -4.23
CA ALA A 49 -6.00 -3.50 -4.92
C ALA A 49 -5.91 -3.68 -6.45
N ASP A 50 -4.72 -3.84 -7.01
CA ASP A 50 -4.50 -4.12 -8.44
C ASP A 50 -5.27 -5.37 -8.92
N VAL A 51 -5.18 -6.47 -8.17
CA VAL A 51 -5.88 -7.72 -8.53
C VAL A 51 -7.40 -7.54 -8.42
N LYS A 52 -7.89 -6.81 -7.42
CA LYS A 52 -9.33 -6.59 -7.20
C LYS A 52 -9.91 -5.60 -8.21
N ASP A 53 -9.12 -4.64 -8.68
CA ASP A 53 -9.47 -3.72 -9.75
C ASP A 53 -9.55 -4.46 -11.09
N ALA A 54 -8.49 -5.20 -11.46
CA ALA A 54 -8.48 -6.03 -12.65
C ALA A 54 -9.57 -7.12 -12.66
N ALA A 55 -9.83 -7.75 -11.50
CA ALA A 55 -10.92 -8.70 -11.35
C ALA A 55 -12.29 -8.03 -11.35
N GLY A 56 -12.40 -6.79 -10.85
CA GLY A 56 -13.60 -5.96 -10.93
C GLY A 56 -13.94 -5.65 -12.38
N ASP A 57 -12.99 -5.15 -13.17
CA ASP A 57 -13.14 -4.88 -14.60
C ASP A 57 -13.48 -6.12 -15.41
N ILE A 58 -12.82 -7.24 -15.14
CA ILE A 58 -13.09 -8.51 -15.82
C ILE A 58 -14.45 -9.08 -15.41
N LYS A 59 -14.80 -9.03 -14.12
CA LYS A 59 -16.12 -9.42 -13.64
C LYS A 59 -17.18 -8.55 -14.28
N ASP A 60 -17.02 -7.23 -14.32
CA ASP A 60 -17.99 -6.30 -14.90
C ASP A 60 -18.14 -6.52 -16.41
N LYS A 61 -17.04 -6.74 -17.15
CA LYS A 61 -17.09 -7.13 -18.58
C LYS A 61 -17.72 -8.51 -18.81
N LEU A 62 -17.47 -9.48 -17.94
CA LEU A 62 -17.97 -10.85 -18.09
C LEU A 62 -19.40 -11.03 -17.57
N THR A 63 -19.82 -10.25 -16.57
CA THR A 63 -21.19 -10.28 -16.02
C THR A 63 -22.09 -9.20 -16.64
N GLY A 64 -21.52 -8.21 -17.33
CA GLY A 64 -22.21 -7.08 -17.98
C GLY A 64 -22.18 -7.08 -19.51
N GLY A 65 -21.47 -8.01 -20.16
CA GLY A 65 -21.48 -8.20 -21.63
C GLY A 65 -22.79 -8.74 -22.22
N GLY A 66 -23.88 -8.69 -21.46
CA GLY A 66 -25.25 -9.01 -21.85
C GLY A 66 -26.15 -7.79 -22.02
N SER A 67 -25.62 -6.59 -22.29
CA SER A 67 -26.44 -5.55 -22.93
C SER A 67 -26.32 -5.71 -24.45
N GLY A 68 -27.02 -6.72 -24.96
CA GLY A 68 -27.45 -6.68 -26.35
C GLY A 68 -28.63 -5.73 -26.45
N ARG A 69 -28.53 -4.74 -27.35
CA ARG A 69 -29.41 -3.57 -27.57
C ARG A 69 -29.02 -2.32 -26.78
#